data_AF-A0A661DSP5-F1
#
_entry.id   AF-A0A661DSP5-F1
#
_cell.length_a   1.000
_cell.length_b   1.000
_cell.length_c   1.000
_cell.angle_alpha   90.00
_cell.angle_beta   90.00
_cell.angle_gamma   90.00
#
_symmetry.space_group_name_H-M   'P 1'
#
loop_
_entity.id
_entity.type
_entity.pdbx_description
1 polymer ?
#
loop_
_entity_poly.entity_id
_entity_poly.type
_entity_poly.pdbx_seq_one_letter_code
_entity_poly.pdbx_strand_id
1 'polypeptide(L)'
;MNQLIPLENVNAIELFSDQKSIQAMLDEIKSQATDFKPDVSTPDGRKEIAAQAYKVSRSKTVIDNAGKELTAEWAKKKKVVDAGRRLARDFCDVLRDDIRQPLTDYEAEEARKAEAAAEKAKMEAAELEAYAENELFDRESKVRAFEAAQEAQRLEDERIESERIAEENRKAEDERIRSEAEEKAKMEAAEELEQERENTARLEQEAEDAKEQAEANRLQAEENERARIAQAETDKQAAIEQEQQRAKDEADRIERNRLRLIEDEKREVQARAADVENRRKVN
;
A
#
# COMPACT_ATOMS: atom_id res chain seq x y z
N MET A 1 -121.77 -8.19 63.35
CA MET A 1 -121.39 -7.01 64.15
C MET A 1 -120.25 -6.31 63.43
N ASN A 2 -120.55 -5.16 62.84
CA ASN A 2 -119.72 -4.49 61.84
C ASN A 2 -118.67 -3.55 62.47
N GLN A 3 -117.55 -3.36 61.77
CA GLN A 3 -116.62 -2.23 61.96
C GLN A 3 -117.33 -0.89 61.72
N LEU A 4 -116.74 0.21 62.20
CA LEU A 4 -117.38 1.54 62.11
C LEU A 4 -117.47 2.05 60.67
N ILE A 5 -116.48 1.77 59.83
CA ILE A 5 -116.49 2.14 58.41
C ILE A 5 -115.99 0.97 57.55
N PRO A 6 -116.77 0.48 56.57
CA PRO A 6 -116.30 -0.51 55.61
C PRO A 6 -115.37 0.12 54.56
N LEU A 7 -114.15 -0.40 54.42
CA LEU A 7 -113.27 -0.02 53.32
C LEU A 7 -113.74 -0.53 51.95
N GLU A 8 -114.70 -1.46 51.90
CA GLU A 8 -115.37 -1.84 50.65
C GLU A 8 -116.06 -0.64 49.98
N ASN A 9 -116.40 0.40 50.76
CA ASN A 9 -117.00 1.64 50.26
C ASN A 9 -115.96 2.77 50.06
N VAL A 10 -114.69 2.57 50.42
CA VAL A 10 -113.65 3.61 50.33
C VAL A 10 -112.42 3.07 49.59
N ASN A 11 -112.12 3.67 48.45
CA ASN A 11 -110.96 3.35 47.65
C ASN A 11 -109.67 3.56 48.46
N ALA A 12 -108.93 2.48 48.73
CA ALA A 12 -107.67 2.53 49.48
C ALA A 12 -106.64 3.48 48.84
N ILE A 13 -106.63 3.60 47.51
CA ILE A 13 -105.74 4.54 46.82
C ILE A 13 -106.08 5.97 47.23
N GLU A 14 -107.34 6.38 47.10
CA GLU A 14 -107.78 7.74 47.44
C GLU A 14 -107.60 8.05 48.93
N LEU A 15 -107.88 7.06 49.78
CA LEU A 15 -107.73 7.18 51.23
C LEU A 15 -106.27 7.46 51.64
N PHE A 16 -105.31 6.75 51.05
CA PHE A 16 -103.90 6.89 51.38
C PHE A 16 -103.12 7.87 50.50
N SER A 17 -103.76 8.46 49.48
CA SER A 17 -103.12 9.43 48.58
C SER A 17 -103.08 10.85 49.15
N ASP A 18 -103.98 11.20 50.08
CA ASP A 18 -104.02 12.51 50.74
C ASP A 18 -104.15 12.35 52.25
N GLN A 19 -103.30 13.06 52.98
CA GLN A 19 -103.33 13.10 54.44
C GLN A 19 -104.66 13.67 54.98
N LYS A 20 -105.34 14.55 54.24
CA LYS A 20 -106.66 15.07 54.63
C LYS A 20 -107.75 14.01 54.54
N SER A 21 -107.70 13.14 53.53
CA SER A 21 -108.66 12.06 53.32
C SER A 21 -108.62 11.04 54.46
N ILE A 22 -107.43 10.57 54.84
CA ILE A 22 -107.27 9.67 55.98
C ILE A 22 -107.65 10.36 57.29
N GLN A 23 -107.32 11.64 57.47
CA GLN A 23 -107.70 12.38 58.67
C GLN A 23 -109.22 12.51 58.79
N ALA A 24 -109.92 12.83 57.71
CA ALA A 24 -111.38 12.92 57.70
C ALA A 24 -112.04 11.57 58.06
N MET A 25 -111.51 10.46 57.55
CA MET A 25 -111.99 9.12 57.92
C MET A 25 -111.73 8.81 59.40
N LEU A 26 -110.55 9.16 59.94
CA LEU A 26 -110.23 8.96 61.35
C LEU A 26 -111.12 9.81 62.26
N ASP A 27 -111.43 11.04 61.85
CA ASP A 27 -112.34 11.93 62.57
C ASP A 27 -113.77 11.39 62.57
N GLU A 28 -114.24 10.82 61.46
CA GLU A 28 -115.54 10.14 61.38
C GLU A 28 -115.59 8.91 62.28
N ILE A 29 -114.54 8.07 62.28
CA ILE A 29 -114.41 6.92 63.20
C ILE A 29 -114.46 7.41 64.65
N LYS A 30 -113.76 8.50 64.98
CA LYS A 30 -113.76 9.08 66.33
C LYS A 30 -115.14 9.61 66.71
N SER A 31 -115.83 10.28 65.80
CA SER A 31 -117.20 10.77 65.99
C SER A 31 -118.13 9.59 66.33
N GLN A 32 -118.21 8.59 65.46
CA GLN A 32 -119.04 7.40 65.69
C GLN A 32 -118.63 6.59 66.93
N ALA A 33 -117.33 6.54 67.23
CA ALA A 33 -116.82 5.86 68.41
C ALA A 33 -117.17 6.56 69.72
N THR A 34 -117.47 7.87 69.70
CA THR A 34 -117.77 8.67 70.90
C THR A 34 -119.23 9.11 70.99
N ASP A 35 -120.00 8.95 69.91
CA ASP A 35 -121.43 9.22 69.82
C ASP A 35 -122.30 8.11 70.45
N PHE A 36 -122.00 7.77 71.71
CA PHE A 36 -122.84 6.95 72.57
C PHE A 36 -122.47 7.19 74.03
N LYS A 37 -123.45 7.28 74.94
CA LYS A 37 -123.25 7.53 76.37
C LYS A 37 -123.68 6.33 77.21
N PRO A 38 -122.84 5.28 77.32
CA PRO A 38 -123.16 4.06 78.06
C PRO A 38 -123.05 4.28 79.58
N ASP A 39 -123.88 3.58 80.35
CA ASP A 39 -123.81 3.58 81.81
C ASP A 39 -122.84 2.50 82.33
N VAL A 40 -121.64 2.93 82.72
CA VAL A 40 -120.57 2.06 83.24
C VAL A 40 -120.95 1.34 84.55
N SER A 41 -121.95 1.83 85.28
CA SER A 41 -122.40 1.20 86.53
C SER A 41 -123.13 -0.13 86.26
N THR A 42 -123.73 -0.29 85.08
CA THR A 42 -124.45 -1.50 84.68
C THR A 42 -123.56 -2.53 83.97
N PRO A 43 -123.82 -3.84 84.13
CA PRO A 43 -123.13 -4.88 83.36
C PRO A 43 -123.30 -4.72 81.84
N ASP A 44 -124.46 -4.28 81.38
CA ASP A 44 -124.74 -4.14 79.95
C ASP A 44 -124.06 -2.92 79.34
N GLY A 45 -124.02 -1.78 80.03
CA GLY A 45 -123.25 -0.61 79.58
C GLY A 45 -121.74 -0.90 79.49
N ARG A 46 -121.17 -1.73 80.36
CA ARG A 46 -119.77 -2.21 80.22
C ARG A 46 -119.57 -3.09 78.99
N LYS A 47 -120.53 -3.95 78.64
CA LYS A 47 -120.48 -4.76 77.40
C LYS A 47 -120.57 -3.89 76.16
N GLU A 48 -121.41 -2.85 76.17
CA GLU A 48 -121.53 -1.89 75.06
C GLU A 48 -120.22 -1.12 74.84
N ILE A 49 -119.56 -0.65 75.90
CA ILE A 49 -118.23 -0.02 75.82
C ILE A 49 -117.21 -0.97 75.18
N ALA A 50 -117.15 -2.22 75.66
CA ALA A 50 -116.23 -3.23 75.14
C ALA A 50 -116.52 -3.53 73.65
N ALA A 51 -117.80 -3.64 73.27
CA ALA A 51 -118.21 -3.85 71.89
C ALA A 51 -117.79 -2.68 70.99
N GLN A 52 -117.96 -1.43 71.43
CA GLN A 52 -117.54 -0.27 70.64
C GLN A 52 -116.01 -0.19 70.48
N ALA A 53 -115.25 -0.43 71.55
CA ALA A 53 -113.78 -0.50 71.48
C ALA A 53 -113.30 -1.61 70.53
N TYR A 54 -114.00 -2.74 70.52
CA TYR A 54 -113.74 -3.82 69.57
C TYR A 54 -113.97 -3.38 68.11
N LYS A 55 -115.05 -2.64 67.82
CA LYS A 55 -115.28 -2.09 66.46
C LYS A 55 -114.15 -1.15 66.01
N VAL A 56 -113.65 -0.28 66.91
CA VAL A 56 -112.50 0.59 66.62
C VAL A 56 -111.25 -0.23 66.28
N SER A 57 -110.98 -1.29 67.06
CA SER A 57 -109.85 -2.19 66.83
C SER A 57 -109.94 -2.91 65.48
N ARG A 58 -111.15 -3.28 65.06
CA ARG A 58 -111.42 -3.87 63.74
C ARG A 58 -111.21 -2.85 62.62
N SER A 59 -111.73 -1.63 62.76
CA SER A 59 -111.50 -0.55 61.79
C SER A 59 -110.00 -0.26 61.60
N LYS A 60 -109.22 -0.19 62.69
CA LYS A 60 -107.75 -0.06 62.62
C LYS A 60 -107.12 -1.16 61.77
N THR A 61 -107.46 -2.42 62.07
CA THR A 61 -106.87 -3.59 61.38
C THR A 61 -107.18 -3.56 59.89
N VAL A 62 -108.40 -3.15 59.53
CA VAL A 62 -108.83 -3.10 58.14
C VAL A 62 -108.13 -1.96 57.38
N ILE A 63 -107.97 -0.78 57.99
CA ILE A 63 -107.16 0.34 57.44
C ILE A 63 -105.71 -0.09 57.20
N ASP A 64 -105.06 -0.69 58.21
CA ASP A 64 -103.67 -1.14 58.09
C ASP A 64 -103.47 -2.19 56.99
N ASN A 65 -104.38 -3.17 56.89
CA ASN A 65 -104.32 -4.20 55.85
C ASN A 65 -104.49 -3.61 54.44
N ALA A 66 -105.38 -2.64 54.25
CA ALA A 66 -105.57 -2.01 52.94
C ALA A 66 -104.33 -1.23 52.48
N GLY A 67 -103.62 -0.53 53.38
CA GLY A 67 -102.36 0.12 53.06
C GLY A 67 -101.24 -0.87 52.72
N LYS A 68 -101.17 -2.00 53.45
CA LYS A 68 -100.22 -3.08 53.15
C LYS A 68 -100.48 -3.74 51.80
N GLU A 69 -101.72 -4.02 51.47
CA GLU A 69 -102.09 -4.61 50.18
C GLU A 69 -101.77 -3.65 49.03
N LEU A 70 -102.09 -2.37 49.18
CA LEU A 70 -101.80 -1.34 48.18
C LEU A 70 -100.29 -1.22 47.89
N THR A 71 -99.47 -1.15 48.94
CA THR A 71 -98.01 -1.06 48.78
C THR A 71 -97.40 -2.34 48.23
N ALA A 72 -97.96 -3.51 48.55
CA ALA A 72 -97.55 -4.79 47.96
C ALA A 72 -97.82 -4.83 46.45
N GLU A 73 -99.00 -4.36 46.00
CA GLU A 73 -99.34 -4.24 44.58
C GLU A 73 -98.45 -3.22 43.85
N TRP A 74 -98.15 -2.07 44.47
CA TRP A 74 -97.19 -1.12 43.92
C TRP A 74 -95.79 -1.71 43.78
N ALA A 75 -95.32 -2.48 44.75
CA ALA A 75 -94.03 -3.16 44.67
C ALA A 75 -93.99 -4.18 43.51
N LYS A 76 -95.08 -4.91 43.27
CA LYS A 76 -95.20 -5.80 42.11
C LYS A 76 -95.15 -5.03 40.80
N LYS A 77 -95.95 -3.96 40.66
CA LYS A 77 -95.94 -3.09 39.47
C LYS A 77 -94.57 -2.48 39.21
N LYS A 78 -93.90 -1.99 40.25
CA LYS A 78 -92.52 -1.48 40.16
C LYS A 78 -91.55 -2.53 39.62
N LYS A 79 -91.59 -3.76 40.14
CA LYS A 79 -90.74 -4.86 39.66
C LYS A 79 -90.95 -5.14 38.17
N VAL A 80 -92.21 -5.14 37.71
CA VAL A 80 -92.54 -5.34 36.29
C VAL A 80 -91.96 -4.21 35.43
N VAL A 81 -92.14 -2.95 35.87
CA VAL A 81 -91.58 -1.79 35.16
C VAL A 81 -90.05 -1.84 35.11
N ASP A 82 -89.38 -2.16 36.21
CA ASP A 82 -87.92 -2.27 36.27
C ASP A 82 -87.40 -3.40 35.36
N ALA A 83 -88.10 -4.54 35.31
CA ALA A 83 -87.76 -5.63 34.39
C ALA A 83 -87.94 -5.21 32.92
N GLY A 84 -89.04 -4.54 32.59
CA GLY A 84 -89.27 -4.02 31.24
C GLY A 84 -88.22 -2.99 30.81
N ARG A 85 -87.83 -2.09 31.72
CA ARG A 85 -86.77 -1.11 31.48
C ARG A 85 -85.41 -1.77 31.23
N ARG A 86 -85.09 -2.84 31.95
CA ARG A 86 -83.87 -3.61 31.72
C ARG A 86 -83.90 -4.27 30.35
N LEU A 87 -84.98 -4.97 30.02
CA LEU A 87 -85.15 -5.62 28.72
C LEU A 87 -85.01 -4.62 27.57
N ALA A 88 -85.63 -3.44 27.69
CA ALA A 88 -85.54 -2.40 26.68
C ALA A 88 -84.09 -1.91 26.48
N ARG A 89 -83.34 -1.71 27.57
CA ARG A 89 -81.94 -1.30 27.49
C ARG A 89 -81.09 -2.37 26.79
N ASP A 90 -81.16 -3.60 27.31
CA ASP A 90 -80.35 -4.71 26.81
C ASP A 90 -80.65 -4.97 25.31
N PHE A 91 -81.93 -4.89 24.90
CA PHE A 91 -82.32 -4.98 23.49
C PHE A 91 -81.74 -3.85 22.63
N CYS A 92 -81.85 -2.59 23.08
CA CYS A 92 -81.34 -1.45 22.34
C CYS A 92 -79.81 -1.47 22.21
N ASP A 93 -79.09 -1.91 23.24
CA ASP A 93 -77.63 -2.05 23.20
C ASP A 93 -77.22 -3.12 22.18
N VAL A 94 -77.84 -4.30 22.22
CA VAL A 94 -77.58 -5.37 21.24
C VAL A 94 -77.91 -4.90 19.82
N LEU A 95 -79.07 -4.28 19.61
CA LEU A 95 -79.47 -3.79 18.28
C LEU A 95 -78.51 -2.71 17.75
N ARG A 96 -78.02 -1.81 18.61
CA ARG A 96 -77.01 -0.81 18.23
C ARG A 96 -75.74 -1.50 17.75
N ASP A 97 -75.25 -2.47 18.51
CA ASP A 97 -74.00 -3.16 18.22
C ASP A 97 -74.13 -3.98 16.93
N ASP A 98 -75.24 -4.70 16.73
CA ASP A 98 -75.53 -5.42 15.49
C ASP A 98 -75.61 -4.49 14.27
N ILE A 99 -76.26 -3.33 14.40
CA ILE A 99 -76.32 -2.32 13.32
C ILE A 99 -74.94 -1.74 13.03
N ARG A 100 -74.08 -1.57 14.05
CA ARG A 100 -72.74 -1.00 13.90
C ARG A 100 -71.72 -2.01 13.39
N GLN A 101 -71.96 -3.31 13.60
CA GLN A 101 -71.03 -4.40 13.30
C GLN A 101 -70.51 -4.37 11.85
N PRO A 102 -71.35 -4.21 10.80
CA PRO A 102 -70.86 -4.18 9.42
C PRO A 102 -69.87 -3.05 9.14
N LEU A 103 -70.07 -1.88 9.76
CA LEU A 103 -69.14 -0.76 9.63
C LEU A 103 -67.84 -1.03 10.40
N THR A 104 -67.93 -1.67 11.57
CA THR A 104 -66.74 -2.08 12.35
C THR A 104 -65.92 -3.12 11.58
N ASP A 105 -66.56 -4.09 10.95
CA ASP A 105 -65.89 -5.11 10.13
C ASP A 105 -65.22 -4.48 8.91
N TYR A 106 -65.89 -3.55 8.24
CA TYR A 106 -65.33 -2.79 7.12
C TYR A 106 -64.12 -1.95 7.55
N GLU A 107 -64.22 -1.20 8.64
CA GLU A 107 -63.11 -0.39 9.19
C GLU A 107 -61.89 -1.27 9.53
N ALA A 108 -62.12 -2.46 10.08
CA ALA A 108 -61.05 -3.42 10.38
C ALA A 108 -60.43 -4.02 9.11
N GLU A 109 -61.23 -4.30 8.08
CA GLU A 109 -60.72 -4.78 6.79
C GLU A 109 -59.89 -3.71 6.08
N GLU A 110 -60.35 -2.46 6.04
CA GLU A 110 -59.60 -1.34 5.46
C GLU A 110 -58.30 -1.07 6.20
N ALA A 111 -58.30 -1.15 7.53
CA ALA A 111 -57.08 -1.07 8.32
C ALA A 111 -56.08 -2.19 7.94
N ARG A 112 -56.56 -3.43 7.78
CA ARG A 112 -55.72 -4.56 7.34
C ARG A 112 -55.17 -4.35 5.92
N LYS A 113 -55.99 -3.83 4.99
CA LYS A 113 -55.53 -3.51 3.62
C LYS A 113 -54.47 -2.42 3.62
N ALA A 114 -54.66 -1.37 4.43
CA ALA A 114 -53.69 -0.29 4.56
C ALA A 114 -52.36 -0.80 5.14
N GLU A 115 -52.40 -1.64 6.16
CA GLU A 115 -51.21 -2.28 6.74
C GLU A 115 -50.50 -3.16 5.71
N ALA A 116 -51.23 -4.02 4.99
CA ALA A 116 -50.67 -4.88 3.94
C ALA A 116 -50.06 -4.06 2.79
N ALA A 117 -50.71 -2.96 2.39
CA ALA A 117 -50.19 -2.06 1.37
C ALA A 117 -48.91 -1.35 1.83
N ALA A 118 -48.86 -0.92 3.10
CA ALA A 118 -47.66 -0.31 3.67
C ALA A 118 -46.51 -1.32 3.78
N GLU A 119 -46.78 -2.57 4.15
CA GLU A 119 -45.77 -3.63 4.19
C GLU A 119 -45.25 -3.94 2.78
N LYS A 120 -46.15 -4.09 1.81
CA LYS A 120 -45.79 -4.29 0.40
C LYS A 120 -44.92 -3.15 -0.13
N ALA A 121 -45.28 -1.90 0.14
CA ALA A 121 -44.49 -0.74 -0.28
C ALA A 121 -43.08 -0.73 0.34
N LYS A 122 -42.94 -1.18 1.60
CA LYS A 122 -41.63 -1.36 2.23
C LYS A 122 -40.80 -2.45 1.55
N MET A 123 -41.42 -3.58 1.21
CA MET A 123 -40.73 -4.65 0.49
C MET A 123 -40.28 -4.19 -0.90
N GLU A 124 -41.15 -3.52 -1.65
CA GLU A 124 -40.81 -2.98 -2.97
C GLU A 124 -39.68 -1.95 -2.89
N ALA A 125 -39.68 -1.07 -1.88
CA ALA A 125 -38.59 -0.13 -1.65
C ALA A 125 -37.26 -0.83 -1.32
N ALA A 126 -37.29 -1.85 -0.46
CA ALA A 126 -36.11 -2.64 -0.12
C ALA A 126 -35.58 -3.44 -1.32
N GLU A 127 -36.46 -3.97 -2.18
CA GLU A 127 -36.08 -4.66 -3.40
C GLU A 127 -35.40 -3.70 -4.39
N LEU A 128 -35.96 -2.50 -4.56
CA LEU A 128 -35.37 -1.45 -5.40
C LEU A 128 -33.99 -1.02 -4.90
N GLU A 129 -33.84 -0.85 -3.59
CA GLU A 129 -32.56 -0.53 -2.94
C GLU A 129 -31.53 -1.63 -3.18
N ALA A 130 -31.91 -2.90 -3.01
CA ALA A 130 -31.04 -4.04 -3.28
C ALA A 130 -30.60 -4.12 -4.76
N TYR A 131 -31.48 -3.81 -5.72
CA TYR A 131 -31.08 -3.72 -7.13
C TYR A 131 -30.09 -2.58 -7.37
N ALA A 132 -30.31 -1.40 -6.77
CA ALA A 132 -29.41 -0.27 -6.91
C ALA A 132 -28.03 -0.56 -6.29
N GLU A 133 -27.98 -1.21 -5.13
CA GLU A 133 -26.73 -1.65 -4.50
C GLU A 133 -25.97 -2.66 -5.36
N ASN A 134 -26.67 -3.63 -5.95
CA ASN A 134 -26.04 -4.60 -6.85
C ASN A 134 -25.48 -3.93 -8.12
N GLU A 135 -26.21 -3.00 -8.73
CA GLU A 135 -25.72 -2.27 -9.90
C GLU A 135 -24.49 -1.42 -9.55
N LEU A 136 -24.50 -0.77 -8.38
CA LEU A 136 -23.36 -0.01 -7.89
C LEU A 136 -22.14 -0.92 -7.66
N PHE A 137 -22.34 -2.07 -7.01
CA PHE A 137 -21.29 -3.06 -6.77
C PHE A 137 -20.66 -3.57 -8.06
N ASP A 138 -21.46 -3.88 -9.08
CA ASP A 138 -20.98 -4.32 -10.40
C ASP A 138 -20.18 -3.22 -11.09
N ARG A 139 -20.64 -1.97 -10.99
CA ARG A 139 -19.95 -0.80 -11.55
C ARG A 139 -18.61 -0.58 -10.85
N GLU A 140 -18.57 -0.60 -9.52
CA GLU A 140 -17.34 -0.46 -8.73
C GLU A 140 -16.35 -1.59 -9.03
N SER A 141 -16.85 -2.81 -9.21
CA SER A 141 -16.01 -3.96 -9.56
C SER A 141 -15.37 -3.80 -10.95
N LYS A 142 -16.10 -3.26 -11.94
CA LYS A 142 -15.55 -2.93 -13.26
C LYS A 142 -14.49 -1.83 -13.19
N VAL A 143 -14.74 -0.78 -12.40
CA VAL A 143 -13.77 0.31 -12.21
C VAL A 143 -12.50 -0.24 -11.57
N ARG A 144 -12.61 -1.01 -10.48
CA ARG A 144 -11.44 -1.64 -9.82
C ARG A 144 -10.66 -2.54 -10.76
N ALA A 145 -11.34 -3.36 -11.57
CA ALA A 145 -10.68 -4.23 -12.54
C ALA A 145 -9.92 -3.42 -13.61
N PHE A 146 -10.49 -2.30 -14.07
CA PHE A 146 -9.87 -1.42 -15.04
C PHE A 146 -8.65 -0.68 -14.45
N GLU A 147 -8.76 -0.18 -13.22
CA GLU A 147 -7.64 0.45 -12.51
C GLU A 147 -6.49 -0.53 -12.28
N ALA A 148 -6.79 -1.75 -11.83
CA ALA A 148 -5.79 -2.80 -11.66
C ALA A 148 -5.10 -3.19 -12.98
N ALA A 149 -5.85 -3.24 -14.09
CA ALA A 149 -5.28 -3.51 -15.41
C ALA A 149 -4.34 -2.38 -15.86
N GLN A 150 -4.72 -1.12 -15.64
CA GLN A 150 -3.84 0.01 -15.94
C GLN A 150 -2.57 0.01 -15.08
N GLU A 151 -2.69 -0.28 -13.78
CA GLU A 151 -1.52 -0.37 -12.91
C GLU A 151 -0.58 -1.49 -13.32
N ALA A 152 -1.11 -2.67 -13.64
CA ALA A 152 -0.31 -3.78 -14.15
C ALA A 152 0.41 -3.43 -15.46
N GLN A 153 -0.26 -2.71 -16.37
CA GLN A 153 0.36 -2.25 -17.60
C GLN A 153 1.50 -1.25 -17.32
N ARG A 154 1.31 -0.29 -16.41
CA ARG A 154 2.35 0.67 -16.04
C ARG A 154 3.57 -0.01 -15.43
N LEU A 155 3.36 -0.98 -14.54
CA LEU A 155 4.46 -1.76 -13.95
C LEU A 155 5.22 -2.57 -15.01
N GLU A 156 4.52 -3.12 -16.00
CA GLU A 156 5.14 -3.83 -17.11
C GLU A 156 5.93 -2.89 -18.02
N ASP A 157 5.39 -1.72 -18.35
CA ASP A 157 6.10 -0.69 -19.12
C ASP A 157 7.36 -0.21 -18.38
N GLU A 158 7.27 0.00 -17.06
CA GLU A 158 8.42 0.33 -16.20
C GLU A 158 9.45 -0.82 -16.17
N ARG A 159 9.01 -2.07 -16.11
CA ARG A 159 9.89 -3.25 -16.18
C ARG A 159 10.63 -3.30 -17.52
N ILE A 160 9.90 -3.19 -18.63
CA ILE A 160 10.48 -3.19 -19.99
C ILE A 160 11.50 -2.06 -20.14
N GLU A 161 11.16 -0.86 -19.67
CA GLU A 161 12.06 0.29 -19.73
C GLU A 161 13.31 0.08 -18.86
N SER A 162 13.15 -0.48 -17.65
CA SER A 162 14.28 -0.82 -16.79
C SER A 162 15.21 -1.87 -17.41
N GLU A 163 14.65 -2.86 -18.11
CA GLU A 163 15.41 -3.88 -18.83
C GLU A 163 16.15 -3.28 -20.02
N ARG A 164 15.51 -2.37 -20.76
CA ARG A 164 16.13 -1.61 -21.87
C ARG A 164 17.32 -0.78 -21.36
N ILE A 165 17.14 -0.02 -20.29
CA ILE A 165 18.21 0.78 -19.66
C ILE A 165 19.35 -0.14 -19.18
N ALA A 166 19.04 -1.27 -18.55
CA ALA A 166 20.04 -2.23 -18.11
C ALA A 166 20.80 -2.90 -19.27
N GLU A 167 20.14 -3.15 -20.40
CA GLU A 167 20.79 -3.64 -21.62
C GLU A 167 21.69 -2.57 -22.25
N GLU A 168 21.24 -1.32 -22.34
CA GLU A 168 22.04 -0.20 -22.83
C GLU A 168 23.28 0.04 -21.98
N ASN A 169 23.13 0.02 -20.64
CA ASN A 169 24.26 0.12 -19.73
C ASN A 169 25.26 -1.04 -19.89
N ARG A 170 24.77 -2.27 -20.10
CA ARG A 170 25.64 -3.43 -20.37
C ARG A 170 26.42 -3.24 -21.67
N LYS A 171 25.76 -2.82 -22.75
CA LYS A 171 26.41 -2.54 -24.03
C LYS A 171 27.46 -1.44 -23.92
N ALA A 172 27.13 -0.35 -23.22
CA ALA A 172 28.06 0.76 -22.99
C ALA A 172 29.29 0.32 -22.18
N GLU A 173 29.10 -0.52 -21.16
CA GLU A 173 30.22 -1.07 -20.38
C GLU A 173 31.06 -2.05 -21.19
N ASP A 174 30.44 -2.94 -21.99
CA ASP A 174 31.16 -3.84 -22.89
C ASP A 174 31.98 -3.06 -23.94
N GLU A 175 31.43 -1.96 -24.45
CA GLU A 175 32.13 -1.06 -25.38
C GLU A 175 33.28 -0.31 -24.69
N ARG A 176 33.08 0.17 -23.45
CA ARG A 176 34.13 0.80 -22.63
C ARG A 176 35.27 -0.18 -22.38
N ILE A 177 34.97 -1.41 -21.95
CA ILE A 177 35.97 -2.46 -21.72
C ILE A 177 36.71 -2.79 -23.03
N ARG A 178 36.00 -2.87 -24.17
CA ARG A 178 36.64 -3.09 -25.48
C ARG A 178 37.58 -1.93 -25.84
N SER A 179 37.14 -0.69 -25.69
CA SER A 179 37.95 0.49 -25.98
C SER A 179 39.18 0.56 -25.06
N GLU A 180 39.02 0.26 -23.77
CA GLU A 180 40.13 0.20 -22.81
C GLU A 180 41.11 -0.92 -23.15
N ALA A 181 40.62 -2.10 -23.56
CA ALA A 181 41.47 -3.20 -24.01
C ALA A 181 42.22 -2.85 -25.31
N GLU A 182 41.57 -2.16 -26.26
CA GLU A 182 42.20 -1.68 -27.49
C GLU A 182 43.24 -0.59 -27.23
N GLU A 183 42.96 0.37 -26.35
CA GLU A 183 43.94 1.38 -25.94
C GLU A 183 45.13 0.75 -25.20
N LYS A 184 44.86 -0.17 -24.28
CA LYS A 184 45.92 -0.89 -23.57
C LYS A 184 46.78 -1.70 -24.53
N ALA A 185 46.17 -2.41 -25.49
CA ALA A 185 46.91 -3.14 -26.52
C ALA A 185 47.73 -2.21 -27.42
N LYS A 186 47.24 -1.01 -27.74
CA LYS A 186 48.00 0.01 -28.48
C LYS A 186 49.17 0.55 -27.67
N MET A 187 48.97 0.80 -26.37
CA MET A 187 50.05 1.24 -25.49
C MET A 187 51.10 0.16 -25.30
N GLU A 188 50.70 -1.09 -25.05
CA GLU A 188 51.60 -2.24 -24.94
C GLU A 188 52.38 -2.44 -26.26
N ALA A 189 51.72 -2.37 -27.42
CA ALA A 189 52.40 -2.46 -28.72
C ALA A 189 53.33 -1.27 -29.01
N ALA A 190 52.98 -0.06 -28.57
CA ALA A 190 53.83 1.12 -28.69
C ALA A 190 55.06 1.02 -27.78
N GLU A 191 54.89 0.51 -26.56
CA GLU A 191 55.97 0.25 -25.61
C GLU A 191 56.89 -0.86 -26.11
N GLU A 192 56.36 -1.96 -26.67
CA GLU A 192 57.17 -3.00 -27.32
C GLU A 192 57.97 -2.44 -28.50
N LEU A 193 57.36 -1.60 -29.34
CA LEU A 193 58.07 -0.96 -30.45
C LEU A 193 59.14 0.02 -29.96
N GLU A 194 58.90 0.74 -28.87
CA GLU A 194 59.88 1.64 -28.25
C GLU A 194 61.04 0.84 -27.64
N GLN A 195 60.76 -0.25 -26.92
CA GLN A 195 61.77 -1.17 -26.41
C GLN A 195 62.57 -1.82 -27.55
N GLU A 196 61.94 -2.21 -28.65
CA GLU A 196 62.62 -2.73 -29.84
C GLU A 196 63.52 -1.66 -30.45
N ARG A 197 63.04 -0.42 -30.57
CA ARG A 197 63.84 0.72 -31.04
C ARG A 197 65.02 1.01 -30.13
N GLU A 198 64.84 1.06 -28.82
CA GLU A 198 65.92 1.24 -27.86
C GLU A 198 66.94 0.09 -27.93
N ASN A 199 66.48 -1.16 -28.05
CA ASN A 199 67.36 -2.31 -28.22
C ASN A 199 68.14 -2.25 -29.54
N THR A 200 67.48 -1.88 -30.66
CA THR A 200 68.16 -1.70 -31.94
C THR A 200 69.15 -0.54 -31.89
N ALA A 201 68.81 0.59 -31.28
CA ALA A 201 69.71 1.71 -31.09
C ALA A 201 70.92 1.34 -30.22
N ARG A 202 70.73 0.54 -29.15
CA ARG A 202 71.83 0.02 -28.34
C ARG A 202 72.74 -0.90 -29.16
N LEU A 203 72.18 -1.79 -29.97
CA LEU A 203 72.95 -2.68 -30.85
C LEU A 203 73.69 -1.90 -31.95
N GLU A 204 73.10 -0.85 -32.51
CA GLU A 204 73.74 0.04 -33.47
C GLU A 204 74.89 0.82 -32.82
N GLN A 205 74.68 1.33 -31.61
CA GLN A 205 75.71 2.02 -30.85
C GLN A 205 76.88 1.08 -30.48
N GLU A 206 76.58 -0.15 -30.03
CA GLU A 206 77.61 -1.18 -29.81
C GLU A 206 78.36 -1.55 -31.11
N ALA A 207 77.69 -1.53 -32.26
CA ALA A 207 78.31 -1.79 -33.55
C ALA A 207 79.16 -0.60 -34.06
N GLU A 208 78.76 0.64 -33.79
CA GLU A 208 79.57 1.83 -34.06
C GLU A 208 80.80 1.87 -33.14
N ASP A 209 80.63 1.65 -31.84
CA ASP A 209 81.75 1.56 -30.90
C ASP A 209 82.74 0.45 -31.32
N ALA A 210 82.23 -0.71 -31.77
CA ALA A 210 83.07 -1.79 -32.30
C ALA A 210 83.79 -1.41 -33.61
N LYS A 211 83.16 -0.61 -34.49
CA LYS A 211 83.79 -0.09 -35.71
C LYS A 211 84.85 0.95 -35.41
N GLU A 212 84.59 1.89 -34.50
CA GLU A 212 85.58 2.86 -34.05
C GLU A 212 86.79 2.17 -33.40
N GLN A 213 86.54 1.15 -32.57
CA GLN A 213 87.62 0.34 -31.99
C GLN A 213 88.44 -0.39 -33.07
N ALA A 214 87.76 -0.93 -34.10
CA ALA A 214 88.42 -1.60 -35.22
C ALA A 214 89.21 -0.62 -36.12
N GLU A 215 88.70 0.59 -36.34
CA GLU A 215 89.37 1.63 -37.11
C GLU A 215 90.58 2.20 -36.36
N ALA A 216 90.45 2.45 -35.05
CA ALA A 216 91.57 2.82 -34.19
C ALA A 216 92.68 1.76 -34.21
N ASN A 217 92.32 0.48 -34.10
CA ASN A 217 93.27 -0.63 -34.21
C ASN A 217 93.94 -0.69 -35.59
N ARG A 218 93.20 -0.40 -36.68
CA ARG A 218 93.76 -0.36 -38.03
C ARG A 218 94.72 0.80 -38.23
N LEU A 219 94.38 1.99 -37.74
CA LEU A 219 95.24 3.17 -37.81
C LEU A 219 96.55 2.93 -37.05
N GLN A 220 96.46 2.31 -35.87
CA GLN A 220 97.62 1.97 -35.05
C GLN A 220 98.49 0.88 -35.71
N ALA A 221 97.88 -0.08 -36.42
CA ALA A 221 98.62 -1.04 -37.22
C ALA A 221 99.34 -0.38 -38.42
N GLU A 222 98.71 0.61 -39.07
CA GLU A 222 99.29 1.35 -40.19
C GLU A 222 100.45 2.26 -39.74
N GLU A 223 100.36 2.87 -38.55
CA GLU A 223 101.43 3.66 -37.95
C GLU A 223 102.65 2.79 -37.59
N ASN A 224 102.41 1.59 -37.04
CA ASN A 224 103.47 0.61 -36.78
C ASN A 224 104.14 0.09 -38.06
N GLU A 225 103.39 -0.07 -39.15
CA GLU A 225 103.96 -0.49 -40.44
C GLU A 225 104.80 0.63 -41.08
N ARG A 226 104.35 1.89 -41.00
CA ARG A 226 105.16 3.05 -41.44
C ARG A 226 106.47 3.19 -40.66
N ALA A 227 106.44 2.92 -39.35
CA ALA A 227 107.65 2.92 -38.53
C ALA A 227 108.66 1.83 -38.96
N ARG A 228 108.17 0.62 -39.32
CA ARG A 228 109.03 -0.46 -39.84
C ARG A 228 109.63 -0.14 -41.20
N ILE A 229 108.87 0.49 -42.10
CA ILE A 229 109.35 0.87 -43.43
C ILE A 229 110.42 1.97 -43.34
N ALA A 230 110.23 2.96 -42.46
CA ALA A 230 111.22 4.01 -42.22
C ALA A 230 112.55 3.45 -41.67
N GLN A 231 112.49 2.48 -40.73
CA GLN A 231 113.70 1.80 -40.22
C GLN A 231 114.44 1.00 -41.30
N ALA A 232 113.71 0.31 -42.18
CA ALA A 232 114.28 -0.48 -43.26
C ALA A 232 114.94 0.38 -44.38
N GLU A 233 114.46 1.61 -44.59
CA GLU A 233 115.11 2.56 -45.51
C GLU A 233 116.40 3.14 -44.95
N THR A 234 116.45 3.47 -43.64
CA THR A 234 117.70 3.90 -42.99
C THR A 234 118.79 2.82 -43.02
N ASP A 235 118.43 1.55 -42.83
CA ASP A 235 119.39 0.44 -42.87
C ASP A 235 119.92 0.15 -44.29
N LYS A 236 119.09 0.35 -45.33
CA LYS A 236 119.53 0.26 -46.74
C LYS A 236 120.49 1.38 -47.13
N GLN A 237 120.26 2.61 -46.64
CA GLN A 237 121.10 3.75 -46.99
C GLN A 237 122.51 3.64 -46.35
N ALA A 238 122.60 3.10 -45.14
CA ALA A 238 123.87 2.83 -44.47
C ALA A 238 124.71 1.74 -45.15
N ALA A 239 124.06 0.73 -45.77
CA ALA A 239 124.76 -0.33 -46.50
C ALA A 239 125.38 0.15 -47.83
N ILE A 240 124.72 1.09 -48.52
CA ILE A 240 125.17 1.63 -49.81
C ILE A 240 126.39 2.56 -49.64
N GLU A 241 126.47 3.34 -48.56
CA GLU A 241 127.64 4.17 -48.27
C GLU A 241 128.88 3.35 -47.90
N GLN A 242 128.70 2.21 -47.22
CA GLN A 242 129.80 1.31 -46.86
C GLN A 242 130.44 0.61 -48.07
N GLU A 243 129.66 0.35 -49.12
CA GLU A 243 130.12 -0.28 -50.36
C GLU A 243 130.84 0.71 -51.29
N GLN A 244 130.37 1.97 -51.35
CA GLN A 244 131.04 3.03 -52.13
C GLN A 244 132.40 3.45 -51.55
N GLN A 245 132.57 3.35 -50.23
CA GLN A 245 133.85 3.66 -49.60
C GLN A 245 134.91 2.58 -49.88
N ARG A 246 134.51 1.29 -49.90
CA ARG A 246 135.40 0.17 -50.25
C ARG A 246 135.86 0.21 -51.72
N ALA A 247 134.99 0.66 -52.63
CA ALA A 247 135.32 0.81 -54.05
C ALA A 247 136.35 1.93 -54.31
N LYS A 248 136.34 3.01 -53.51
CA LYS A 248 137.33 4.10 -53.63
C LYS A 248 138.71 3.71 -53.10
N ASP A 249 138.79 2.97 -51.99
CA ASP A 249 140.07 2.52 -51.41
C ASP A 249 140.78 1.47 -52.28
N GLU A 250 140.04 0.69 -53.07
CA GLU A 250 140.59 -0.31 -53.97
C GLU A 250 141.13 0.29 -55.29
N ALA A 251 140.51 1.36 -55.79
CA ALA A 251 140.99 2.11 -56.96
C ALA A 251 142.32 2.84 -56.68
N ASP A 252 142.45 3.47 -55.51
CA ASP A 252 143.67 4.18 -55.07
C ASP A 252 144.88 3.25 -54.88
N ARG A 253 144.63 1.97 -54.53
CA ARG A 253 145.68 0.95 -54.34
C ARG A 253 146.25 0.46 -55.67
N ILE A 254 145.43 0.42 -56.73
CA ILE A 254 145.85 0.01 -58.08
C ILE A 254 146.71 1.10 -58.75
N GLU A 255 146.38 2.37 -58.55
CA GLU A 255 147.12 3.49 -59.14
C GLU A 255 148.51 3.69 -58.50
N ARG A 256 148.64 3.54 -57.17
CA ARG A 256 149.93 3.62 -56.46
C ARG A 256 150.90 2.49 -56.85
N ASN A 257 150.40 1.30 -57.16
CA ASN A 257 151.25 0.19 -57.63
C ASN A 257 151.74 0.40 -59.08
N ARG A 258 150.94 1.06 -59.93
CA ARG A 258 151.32 1.37 -61.32
C ARG A 258 152.41 2.43 -61.40
N LEU A 259 152.41 3.41 -60.50
CA LEU A 259 153.42 4.47 -60.42
C LEU A 259 154.76 3.99 -59.86
N ARG A 260 154.77 3.03 -58.93
CA ARG A 260 156.02 2.41 -58.40
C ARG A 260 156.78 1.60 -59.46
N LEU A 261 156.07 0.86 -60.32
CA LEU A 261 156.70 0.01 -61.34
C LEU A 261 157.48 0.82 -62.41
N ILE A 262 156.97 2.01 -62.74
CA ILE A 262 157.57 2.91 -63.75
C ILE A 262 158.82 3.62 -63.19
N GLU A 263 158.90 3.81 -61.87
CA GLU A 263 160.03 4.47 -61.21
C GLU A 263 161.20 3.48 -60.97
N ASP A 264 160.90 2.19 -60.76
CA ASP A 264 161.91 1.13 -60.67
C ASP A 264 162.54 0.78 -62.05
N GLU A 265 161.77 0.80 -63.15
CA GLU A 265 162.33 0.65 -64.51
C GLU A 265 163.31 1.78 -64.89
N LYS A 266 163.07 3.01 -64.41
CA LYS A 266 163.99 4.15 -64.61
C LYS A 266 165.28 4.04 -63.79
N ARG A 267 165.25 3.38 -62.63
CA ARG A 267 166.44 3.13 -61.80
C ARG A 267 167.30 1.98 -62.32
N GLU A 268 166.70 0.94 -62.93
CA GLU A 268 167.46 -0.21 -63.43
C GLU A 268 168.27 0.11 -64.71
N VAL A 269 167.74 0.98 -65.59
CA VAL A 269 168.49 1.40 -66.79
C VAL A 269 169.61 2.40 -66.44
N GLN A 270 169.42 3.25 -65.44
CA GLN A 270 170.50 4.11 -64.92
C GLN A 270 171.61 3.31 -64.22
N ALA A 271 171.31 2.13 -63.67
CA ALA A 271 172.33 1.21 -63.14
C ALA A 271 173.13 0.50 -64.26
N ARG A 272 172.52 0.21 -65.42
CA ARG A 272 173.24 -0.38 -66.58
C ARG A 272 174.16 0.60 -67.31
N ALA A 273 174.00 1.90 -67.08
CA ALA A 273 174.98 2.92 -67.49
C ALA A 273 176.25 2.93 -66.62
N ALA A 274 176.20 2.38 -65.40
CA ALA A 274 177.33 2.42 -64.45
C ALA A 274 178.26 1.19 -64.49
N ASP A 275 177.86 0.07 -65.12
CA ASP A 275 178.62 -1.19 -65.03
C ASP A 275 179.60 -1.46 -66.20
N VAL A 276 179.40 -0.87 -67.39
CA VAL A 276 180.32 -1.07 -68.54
C VAL A 276 181.33 0.08 -68.72
N GLU A 277 181.14 1.22 -68.04
CA GLU A 277 182.24 2.16 -67.78
C GLU A 277 183.35 1.52 -66.91
N ASN A 278 183.02 0.44 -66.19
CA ASN A 278 183.96 -0.37 -65.40
C ASN A 278 184.70 -1.46 -66.22
N ARG A 279 184.36 -1.67 -67.50
CA ARG A 279 185.06 -2.60 -68.42
C ARG A 279 185.83 -1.91 -69.55
N ARG A 280 186.20 -0.64 -69.34
CA ARG A 280 187.26 0.06 -70.08
C ARG A 280 188.63 0.03 -69.37
N LYS A 281 188.78 -0.68 -68.23
CA LYS A 281 189.98 -0.59 -67.36
C LYS A 281 190.64 -1.92 -66.95
N VAL A 282 190.22 -3.08 -67.47
CA VAL A 282 190.95 -4.35 -67.26
C VAL A 282 190.98 -5.14 -68.58
N ASN A 283 192.11 -4.97 -69.30
CA ASN A 283 192.56 -5.53 -70.59
C ASN A 283 191.87 -5.04 -71.88
#